data_AF-A0A0K0DKA4-F1
#
_entry.id   AF-A0A0K0DKA4-F1
#
_cell.length_a   1.000
_cell.length_b   1.000
_cell.length_c   1.000
_cell.angle_alpha   90.00
_cell.angle_beta   90.00
_cell.angle_gamma   90.00
#
_symmetry.space_group_name_H-M   'P 1'
#
loop_
_entity.id
_entity.type
_entity.pdbx_description
1 polymer ?
#
loop_
_entity_poly.entity_id
_entity_poly.type
_entity_poly.pdbx_seq_one_letter_code
_entity_poly.pdbx_strand_id
1 'polypeptide(L)'
;MRSYVALGDFEEQNLSSAGDMNKLRWDCGLESLAEQAIVDCPENPPSEYPTNGVNYRFYGRNTSFFTLRNSLQAAVLEWTSIEDMNWSTSNLFDGNPASRNVANMIRATTTALGCSENRCEFSASAACVFSQPGIQAGTLIYTSGSPCQNDNECTSYSPALCDSGLCVNAARPTAEGPL
;
A
#
# COMPACT_ATOMS: atom_id res chain seq x y z
N MET A 1 -5.69 -7.36 -2.53
CA MET A 1 -6.13 -6.57 -1.35
C MET A 1 -7.09 -5.44 -1.70
N ARG A 2 -6.67 -4.32 -2.36
CA ARG A 2 -7.58 -3.17 -2.59
C ARG A 2 -8.88 -3.51 -3.31
N SER A 3 -8.83 -4.33 -4.37
CA SER A 3 -10.04 -4.79 -5.07
C SER A 3 -10.92 -5.64 -4.16
N TYR A 4 -10.36 -6.60 -3.40
CA TYR A 4 -11.12 -7.38 -2.41
C TYR A 4 -11.80 -6.51 -1.34
N VAL A 5 -11.13 -5.46 -0.85
CA VAL A 5 -11.77 -4.47 0.03
C VAL A 5 -12.90 -3.74 -0.69
N ALA A 6 -12.66 -3.23 -1.90
CA ALA A 6 -13.69 -2.51 -2.67
C ALA A 6 -14.92 -3.38 -2.95
N LEU A 7 -14.71 -4.65 -3.28
CA LEU A 7 -15.74 -5.63 -3.60
C LEU A 7 -16.50 -6.18 -2.37
N GLY A 8 -16.04 -5.88 -1.16
CA GLY A 8 -16.70 -6.32 0.09
C GLY A 8 -16.30 -7.72 0.56
N ASP A 9 -15.19 -8.28 0.09
CA ASP A 9 -14.76 -9.64 0.45
C ASP A 9 -14.32 -9.78 1.92
N PHE A 10 -14.21 -8.66 2.65
CA PHE A 10 -13.79 -8.61 4.05
C PHE A 10 -14.86 -8.04 5.00
N GLU A 11 -16.12 -8.02 4.58
CA GLU A 11 -17.22 -7.49 5.41
C GLU A 11 -17.38 -8.26 6.74
N GLU A 12 -17.12 -9.57 6.75
CA GLU A 12 -17.11 -10.39 7.96
C GLU A 12 -16.00 -10.00 8.95
N GLN A 13 -14.95 -9.30 8.49
CA GLN A 13 -13.86 -8.76 9.31
C GLN A 13 -14.08 -7.27 9.65
N ASN A 14 -15.31 -6.76 9.49
CA ASN A 14 -15.68 -5.35 9.68
C ASN A 14 -15.00 -4.37 8.71
N LEU A 15 -14.41 -4.85 7.60
CA LEU A 15 -13.94 -4.00 6.52
C LEU A 15 -15.09 -3.85 5.51
N SER A 16 -15.82 -2.74 5.62
CA SER A 16 -16.87 -2.39 4.64
C SER A 16 -16.31 -2.32 3.22
N SER A 17 -17.17 -2.58 2.22
CA SER A 17 -16.92 -2.26 0.81
C SER A 17 -16.59 -0.78 0.61
N ALA A 18 -15.85 -0.46 -0.46
CA ALA A 18 -15.31 0.87 -0.70
C ALA A 18 -15.69 1.43 -2.08
N GLY A 19 -16.18 2.67 -2.10
CA GLY A 19 -16.33 3.48 -3.31
C GLY A 19 -15.09 4.31 -3.61
N ASP A 20 -14.92 4.69 -4.88
CA ASP A 20 -13.83 5.57 -5.37
C ASP A 20 -12.41 5.14 -4.90
N MET A 21 -12.18 3.82 -4.82
CA MET A 21 -10.91 3.24 -4.39
C MET A 21 -9.92 3.25 -5.56
N ASN A 22 -8.86 4.05 -5.49
CA ASN A 22 -7.91 4.15 -6.61
C ASN A 22 -7.12 2.84 -6.84
N LYS A 23 -6.85 2.52 -8.10
CA LYS A 23 -5.88 1.49 -8.47
C LYS A 23 -4.47 2.06 -8.32
N LEU A 24 -3.59 1.31 -7.68
CA LEU A 24 -2.19 1.69 -7.54
C LEU A 24 -1.44 1.49 -8.85
N ARG A 25 -0.67 2.48 -9.28
CA ARG A 25 0.37 2.34 -10.31
C ARG A 25 1.74 2.15 -9.69
N TRP A 26 2.64 1.50 -10.41
CA TRP A 26 4.06 1.50 -10.07
C TRP A 26 4.67 2.86 -10.38
N ASP A 27 5.61 3.31 -9.54
CA ASP A 27 6.36 4.54 -9.71
C ASP A 27 7.85 4.29 -9.40
N CYS A 28 8.70 4.43 -10.42
CA CYS A 28 10.13 4.16 -10.29
C CYS A 28 10.83 5.11 -9.32
N GLY A 29 10.30 6.34 -9.14
CA GLY A 29 10.84 7.27 -8.15
C GLY A 29 10.59 6.78 -6.73
N LEU A 30 9.37 6.27 -6.45
CA LEU A 30 9.04 5.65 -5.16
C LEU A 30 9.80 4.33 -4.94
N GLU A 31 10.08 3.57 -5.99
CA GLU A 31 10.92 2.36 -5.93
C GLU A 31 12.36 2.72 -5.55
N SER A 32 12.94 3.75 -6.16
CA SER A 32 14.28 4.23 -5.79
C SER A 32 14.36 4.70 -4.33
N LEU A 33 13.30 5.32 -3.81
CA LEU A 33 13.20 5.66 -2.39
C LEU A 33 13.13 4.42 -1.49
N ALA A 34 12.46 3.34 -1.95
CA ALA A 34 12.41 2.07 -1.26
C ALA A 34 13.76 1.36 -1.24
N GLU A 35 14.49 1.37 -2.37
CA GLU A 35 15.87 0.84 -2.49
C GLU A 35 16.83 1.53 -1.52
N GLN A 36 16.78 2.87 -1.46
CA GLN A 36 17.60 3.65 -0.53
C GLN A 36 17.30 3.30 0.94
N ALA A 37 16.06 2.92 1.25
CA ALA A 37 15.64 2.55 2.61
C ALA A 37 16.30 1.27 3.12
N ILE A 38 16.72 0.38 2.23
CA ILE A 38 17.08 -1.01 2.53
C ILE A 38 18.52 -1.38 2.14
N VAL A 39 19.34 -0.39 1.71
CA VAL A 39 20.64 -0.64 1.07
C VAL A 39 21.57 -1.52 1.90
N ASP A 40 21.56 -1.38 3.22
CA ASP A 40 22.38 -2.15 4.16
C ASP A 40 21.54 -3.05 5.10
N CYS A 41 20.30 -3.35 4.71
CA CYS A 41 19.31 -4.06 5.52
C CYS A 41 19.22 -3.54 6.97
N PRO A 42 18.97 -2.23 7.19
CA PRO A 42 18.94 -1.69 8.55
C PRO A 42 17.83 -2.36 9.37
N GLU A 43 18.05 -2.59 10.66
CA GLU A 43 17.01 -3.22 11.50
C GLU A 43 15.75 -2.36 11.61
N ASN A 44 15.91 -1.04 11.52
CA ASN A 44 14.85 -0.06 11.58
C ASN A 44 14.77 0.72 10.26
N PRO A 45 13.57 1.16 9.84
CA PRO A 45 13.44 2.05 8.70
C PRO A 45 14.18 3.37 8.93
N PRO A 46 14.59 4.09 7.86
CA PRO A 46 15.06 5.46 7.98
C PRO A 46 14.05 6.34 8.72
N SER A 47 14.52 7.29 9.52
CA SER A 47 13.68 8.18 10.32
C SER A 47 12.83 9.16 9.50
N GLU A 48 13.06 9.27 8.19
CA GLU A 48 12.55 10.36 7.38
C GLU A 48 11.97 9.88 6.04
N TYR A 49 10.65 9.99 5.93
CA TYR A 49 9.96 10.23 4.66
C TYR A 49 8.90 11.31 4.91
N PRO A 50 9.29 12.60 4.91
CA PRO A 50 8.37 13.68 5.31
C PRO A 50 7.11 13.75 4.42
N THR A 51 7.21 13.24 3.20
CA THR A 51 6.16 13.31 2.18
C THR A 51 5.51 11.96 1.85
N ASN A 52 6.04 10.84 2.35
CA ASN A 52 5.63 9.51 1.91
C ASN A 52 5.39 8.57 3.09
N GLY A 53 4.34 7.75 3.00
CA GLY A 53 4.15 6.61 3.86
C GLY A 53 5.11 5.51 3.46
N VAL A 54 5.58 4.76 4.44
CA VAL A 54 6.45 3.61 4.22
C VAL A 54 5.96 2.43 5.03
N ASN A 55 5.84 1.29 4.36
CA ASN A 55 5.80 0.00 5.03
C ASN A 55 7.21 -0.58 4.94
N TYR A 56 7.74 -1.04 6.08
CA TYR A 56 9.10 -1.55 6.19
C TYR A 56 9.12 -2.87 6.96
N ARG A 57 9.97 -3.80 6.52
CA ARG A 57 10.17 -5.07 7.21
C ARG A 57 11.62 -5.51 7.13
N PHE A 58 12.25 -5.67 8.30
CA PHE A 58 13.54 -6.34 8.46
C PHE A 58 13.32 -7.81 8.86
N TYR A 59 14.14 -8.68 8.28
CA TYR A 59 14.26 -10.11 8.58
C TYR A 59 15.69 -10.43 8.99
N GLY A 60 15.87 -10.94 10.22
CA GLY A 60 17.19 -11.22 10.79
C GLY A 60 17.71 -12.64 10.55
N ARG A 61 18.83 -12.97 11.19
CA ARG A 61 19.58 -14.22 11.02
C ARG A 61 18.79 -15.51 11.25
N ASN A 62 17.77 -15.47 12.09
CA ASN A 62 16.95 -16.64 12.43
C ASN A 62 15.78 -16.86 11.47
N THR A 63 15.64 -16.03 10.43
CA THR A 63 14.59 -16.15 9.42
C THR A 63 14.92 -17.25 8.40
N SER A 64 13.89 -17.93 7.89
CA SER A 64 14.06 -19.01 6.90
C SER A 64 14.76 -18.51 5.63
N PHE A 65 15.53 -19.37 4.97
CA PHE A 65 16.17 -19.04 3.70
C PHE A 65 15.17 -18.59 2.62
N PHE A 66 13.98 -19.19 2.57
CA PHE A 66 12.94 -18.82 1.60
C PHE A 66 12.39 -17.41 1.86
N THR A 67 12.21 -17.03 3.12
CA THR A 67 11.79 -15.68 3.50
C THR A 67 12.88 -14.66 3.21
N LEU A 68 14.15 -14.96 3.51
CA LEU A 68 15.28 -14.06 3.19
C LEU A 68 15.43 -13.85 1.67
N ARG A 69 15.07 -14.84 0.85
CA ARG A 69 15.13 -14.74 -0.61
C ARG A 69 13.93 -14.01 -1.22
N ASN A 70 12.78 -13.99 -0.55
CA ASN A 70 11.54 -13.41 -1.06
C ASN A 70 10.94 -12.47 0.00
N SER A 71 11.77 -11.59 0.54
CA SER A 71 11.44 -10.75 1.69
C SER A 71 10.31 -9.77 1.40
N LEU A 72 10.21 -9.23 0.18
CA LEU A 72 9.11 -8.37 -0.23
C LEU A 72 7.80 -9.14 -0.29
N GLN A 73 7.80 -10.35 -0.85
CA GLN A 73 6.60 -11.19 -0.89
C GLN A 73 6.14 -11.53 0.54
N ALA A 74 7.06 -11.94 1.41
CA ALA A 74 6.76 -12.22 2.81
C ALA A 74 6.22 -10.98 3.54
N ALA A 75 6.83 -9.81 3.33
CA ALA A 75 6.42 -8.56 3.94
C ALA A 75 5.02 -8.14 3.48
N VAL A 76 4.71 -8.25 2.18
CA VAL A 76 3.38 -7.96 1.65
C VAL A 76 2.33 -8.88 2.29
N LEU A 77 2.60 -10.18 2.44
CA LEU A 77 1.69 -11.10 3.12
C LEU A 77 1.45 -10.68 4.57
N GLU A 78 2.51 -10.37 5.32
CA GLU A 78 2.42 -9.87 6.71
C GLU A 78 1.61 -8.56 6.79
N TRP A 79 1.88 -7.60 5.90
CA TRP A 79 1.21 -6.30 5.88
C TRP A 79 -0.26 -6.38 5.47
N THR A 80 -0.67 -7.40 4.73
CA THR A 80 -2.07 -7.62 4.32
C THR A 80 -2.85 -8.54 5.26
N SER A 81 -2.21 -9.11 6.28
CA SER A 81 -2.92 -9.92 7.27
C SER A 81 -3.86 -9.04 8.08
N ILE A 82 -5.13 -9.44 8.16
CA ILE A 82 -6.19 -8.72 8.90
C ILE A 82 -6.92 -9.61 9.91
N GLU A 83 -6.51 -10.87 10.08
CA GLU A 83 -7.23 -11.88 10.87
C GLU A 83 -7.43 -11.47 12.33
N ASP A 84 -6.44 -10.80 12.93
CA ASP A 84 -6.45 -10.35 14.32
C ASP A 84 -6.75 -8.85 14.48
N MET A 85 -7.15 -8.16 13.40
CA MET A 85 -7.35 -6.71 13.43
C MET A 85 -8.77 -6.33 13.85
N ASN A 86 -8.88 -5.49 14.87
CA ASN A 86 -10.13 -4.83 15.21
C ASN A 86 -10.32 -3.57 14.35
N TRP A 87 -10.91 -3.73 13.17
CA TRP A 87 -11.11 -2.62 12.23
C TRP A 87 -12.26 -1.69 12.66
N SER A 88 -12.06 -0.38 12.52
CA SER A 88 -13.11 0.60 12.81
C SER A 88 -14.15 0.61 11.69
N THR A 89 -15.43 0.54 12.06
CA THR A 89 -16.55 0.69 11.12
C THR A 89 -16.63 2.07 10.47
N SER A 90 -15.93 3.07 11.02
CA SER A 90 -15.81 4.40 10.43
C SER A 90 -14.72 4.51 9.35
N ASN A 91 -13.91 3.46 9.17
CA ASN A 91 -12.71 3.44 8.31
C ASN A 91 -11.70 4.57 8.60
N LEU A 92 -11.76 5.16 9.79
CA LEU A 92 -10.74 6.06 10.29
C LEU A 92 -9.58 5.24 10.85
N PHE A 93 -8.36 5.61 10.48
CA PHE A 93 -7.17 5.04 11.11
C PHE A 93 -7.13 5.47 12.58
N ASP A 94 -7.09 4.51 13.49
CA ASP A 94 -7.12 4.71 14.94
C ASP A 94 -5.76 5.08 15.54
N GLY A 95 -4.70 5.06 14.73
CA GLY A 95 -3.33 5.29 15.17
C GLY A 95 -2.59 4.01 15.57
N ASN A 96 -3.22 2.84 15.53
CA ASN A 96 -2.62 1.58 15.92
C ASN A 96 -1.46 1.20 14.98
N PRO A 97 -0.23 1.03 15.50
CA PRO A 97 0.90 0.63 14.69
C PRO A 97 0.71 -0.73 13.97
N ALA A 98 -0.08 -1.64 14.54
CA ALA A 98 -0.31 -2.96 13.96
C ALA A 98 -1.10 -2.88 12.63
N SER A 99 -2.06 -1.97 12.52
CA SER A 99 -2.90 -1.79 11.32
C SER A 99 -2.33 -0.76 10.33
N ARG A 100 -1.25 -0.06 10.70
CA ARG A 100 -0.63 0.99 9.86
C ARG A 100 -0.27 0.49 8.46
N ASN A 101 0.31 -0.70 8.37
CA ASN A 101 0.79 -1.25 7.10
C ASN A 101 -0.38 -1.51 6.14
N VAL A 102 -1.42 -2.22 6.59
CA VAL A 102 -2.61 -2.46 5.77
C VAL A 102 -3.33 -1.14 5.45
N ALA A 103 -3.38 -0.20 6.40
CA ALA A 103 -4.03 1.09 6.21
C ALA A 103 -3.33 1.95 5.13
N ASN A 104 -2.00 1.95 5.08
CA ASN A 104 -1.25 2.56 3.97
C ASN A 104 -1.60 1.89 2.62
N MET A 105 -1.71 0.55 2.61
CA MET A 105 -1.97 -0.23 1.38
C MET A 105 -3.39 -0.04 0.84
N ILE A 106 -4.39 0.12 1.71
CA ILE A 106 -5.80 0.24 1.31
C ILE A 106 -6.36 1.67 1.38
N ARG A 107 -5.51 2.67 1.64
CA ARG A 107 -5.90 4.08 1.60
C ARG A 107 -6.37 4.46 0.19
N ALA A 108 -7.66 4.75 0.04
CA ALA A 108 -8.33 5.01 -1.23
C ALA A 108 -7.64 6.10 -2.06
N THR A 109 -7.16 7.16 -1.42
CA THR A 109 -6.52 8.30 -2.08
C THR A 109 -5.06 8.06 -2.50
N THR A 110 -4.45 6.93 -2.14
CA THR A 110 -3.10 6.58 -2.59
C THR A 110 -3.16 6.07 -4.03
N THR A 111 -2.33 6.64 -4.91
CA THR A 111 -2.45 6.47 -6.37
C THR A 111 -1.27 5.69 -6.97
N ALA A 112 -0.12 5.77 -6.33
CA ALA A 112 1.09 5.07 -6.70
C ALA A 112 1.87 4.53 -5.49
N LEU A 113 2.67 3.51 -5.74
CA LEU A 113 3.71 3.01 -4.84
C LEU A 113 4.95 2.57 -5.64
N GLY A 114 6.05 2.38 -4.92
CA GLY A 114 7.20 1.61 -5.41
C GLY A 114 7.78 0.83 -4.24
N CYS A 115 8.26 -0.38 -4.50
CA CYS A 115 8.76 -1.29 -3.48
C CYS A 115 10.11 -1.85 -3.88
N SER A 116 10.92 -2.22 -2.89
CA SER A 116 12.18 -2.91 -3.12
C SER A 116 12.44 -3.92 -2.02
N GLU A 117 13.27 -4.91 -2.33
CA GLU A 117 13.89 -5.80 -1.37
C GLU A 117 15.39 -5.88 -1.57
N ASN A 118 16.11 -6.11 -0.48
CA ASN A 118 17.53 -6.34 -0.50
C ASN A 118 17.89 -7.47 0.46
N ARG A 119 18.85 -8.28 0.04
CA ARG A 119 19.37 -9.40 0.82
C ARG A 119 20.82 -9.12 1.21
N CYS A 120 21.06 -9.13 2.51
CA CYS A 120 22.38 -9.06 3.11
C CYS A 120 22.85 -10.45 3.54
N GLU A 121 24.07 -10.57 4.07
CA GLU A 121 24.69 -11.88 4.35
C GLU A 121 23.81 -12.79 5.20
N PHE A 122 23.24 -12.24 6.28
CA PHE A 122 22.39 -12.97 7.24
C PHE A 122 21.04 -12.29 7.49
N SER A 123 20.62 -11.37 6.63
CA SER A 123 19.38 -10.61 6.81
C SER A 123 18.78 -10.22 5.46
N ALA A 124 17.55 -9.75 5.48
CA ALA A 124 16.91 -9.14 4.33
C ALA A 124 16.03 -7.99 4.80
N SER A 125 15.76 -7.04 3.92
CA SER A 125 14.81 -5.96 4.20
C SER A 125 13.96 -5.68 2.99
N ALA A 126 12.69 -5.38 3.24
CA ALA A 126 11.73 -4.98 2.22
C ALA A 126 11.06 -3.67 2.61
N ALA A 127 10.85 -2.81 1.63
CA ALA A 127 10.14 -1.55 1.82
C ALA A 127 9.18 -1.30 0.67
N CYS A 128 8.04 -0.69 0.97
CA CYS A 128 7.15 -0.06 0.00
C CYS A 128 6.93 1.40 0.39
N VAL A 129 7.14 2.31 -0.55
CA VAL A 129 6.93 3.76 -0.39
C VAL A 129 5.68 4.17 -1.17
N PHE A 130 4.80 4.93 -0.54
CA PHE A 130 3.51 5.32 -1.08
C PHE A 130 3.47 6.80 -1.49
N SER A 131 2.71 7.12 -2.54
CA SER A 131 2.47 8.48 -3.06
C SER A 131 1.70 9.44 -2.13
N GLN A 132 1.47 9.05 -0.88
CA GLN A 132 0.77 9.82 0.14
C GLN A 132 1.63 9.87 1.40
N PRO A 133 1.56 10.93 2.22
CA PRO A 133 2.23 10.96 3.52
C PRO A 133 1.80 9.79 4.42
N GLY A 134 2.68 9.40 5.34
CA GLY A 134 2.41 8.33 6.30
C GLY A 134 1.11 8.57 7.05
N ILE A 135 0.26 7.54 7.11
CA ILE A 135 -1.08 7.66 7.66
C ILE A 135 -1.07 8.09 9.14
N GLN A 136 -1.90 9.06 9.48
CA GLN A 136 -2.02 9.63 10.82
C GLN A 136 -3.36 9.26 11.45
N ALA A 137 -3.43 9.18 12.78
CA ALA A 137 -4.68 8.91 13.49
C ALA A 137 -5.77 9.91 13.06
N GLY A 138 -6.99 9.44 12.84
CA GLY A 138 -8.10 10.22 12.31
C GLY A 138 -8.10 10.41 10.78
N THR A 139 -7.11 9.88 10.06
CA THR A 139 -7.15 9.88 8.59
C THR A 139 -8.19 8.88 8.10
N LEU A 140 -9.11 9.32 7.24
CA LEU A 140 -10.03 8.42 6.55
C LEU A 140 -9.25 7.54 5.56
N ILE A 141 -9.32 6.22 5.75
CA ILE A 141 -8.63 5.24 4.91
C ILE A 141 -9.39 5.12 3.59
N TYR A 142 -10.69 4.91 3.65
CA TYR A 142 -11.57 4.89 2.49
C TYR A 142 -13.02 5.21 2.89
N THR A 143 -13.82 5.63 1.91
CA THR A 143 -15.26 5.87 2.10
C THR A 143 -16.03 4.58 1.86
N SER A 144 -16.87 4.18 2.82
CA SER A 144 -17.78 3.05 2.62
C SER A 144 -18.71 3.32 1.43
N GLY A 145 -18.89 2.33 0.56
CA GLY A 145 -19.76 2.45 -0.59
C GLY A 145 -19.59 1.31 -1.58
N SER A 146 -20.40 1.33 -2.63
CA SER A 146 -20.31 0.32 -3.68
C SER A 146 -19.02 0.48 -4.48
N PRO A 147 -18.38 -0.63 -4.88
CA PRO A 147 -17.28 -0.58 -5.84
C PRO A 147 -17.77 0.03 -7.16
N CYS A 148 -16.88 0.76 -7.85
CA CYS A 148 -17.25 1.35 -9.13
C CYS A 148 -17.77 0.26 -10.09
N GLN A 149 -18.84 0.59 -10.83
CA GLN A 149 -19.39 -0.25 -11.90
C GLN A 149 -19.15 0.35 -13.29
N ASN A 150 -18.90 1.65 -13.35
CA ASN A 150 -18.62 2.40 -14.56
C ASN A 150 -17.77 3.63 -14.25
N ASP A 151 -17.22 4.25 -15.30
CA ASP A 151 -16.23 5.33 -15.21
C ASP A 151 -16.74 6.58 -14.47
N ASN A 152 -18.05 6.84 -14.48
CA ASN A 152 -18.63 8.04 -13.86
C ASN A 152 -18.67 7.99 -12.32
N GLU A 153 -18.50 6.80 -11.74
CA GLU A 153 -18.45 6.61 -10.29
C GLU A 153 -17.05 6.87 -9.72
N CYS A 154 -16.05 7.04 -10.59
CA CYS A 154 -14.69 7.40 -10.22
C CYS A 154 -14.52 8.91 -10.24
N THR A 155 -14.66 9.54 -9.08
CA THR A 155 -14.70 11.01 -8.95
C THR A 155 -13.34 11.63 -8.62
N SER A 156 -12.38 10.81 -8.20
CA SER A 156 -11.03 11.26 -7.85
C SER A 156 -10.21 11.79 -9.03
N TYR A 157 -10.57 11.44 -10.28
CA TYR A 157 -9.91 11.95 -11.49
C TYR A 157 -10.91 12.27 -12.61
N SER A 158 -10.48 13.07 -13.57
CA SER A 158 -11.19 13.25 -14.83
C SER A 158 -10.15 13.46 -15.95
N PRO A 159 -10.04 12.54 -16.95
CA PRO A 159 -10.82 11.31 -17.10
C PRO A 159 -10.38 10.18 -16.14
N ALA A 160 -11.33 9.31 -15.77
CA ALA A 160 -11.10 8.11 -14.98
C ALA A 160 -11.71 6.88 -15.68
N LEU A 161 -11.21 5.68 -15.35
CA LEU A 161 -11.78 4.40 -15.77
C LEU A 161 -12.08 3.53 -14.55
N CYS A 162 -13.16 2.77 -14.60
CA CYS A 162 -13.43 1.73 -13.62
C CYS A 162 -12.84 0.38 -14.08
N ASP A 163 -12.00 -0.22 -13.25
CA ASP A 163 -11.42 -1.54 -13.47
C ASP A 163 -11.57 -2.40 -12.21
N SER A 164 -12.46 -3.39 -12.28
CA SER A 164 -12.63 -4.39 -11.22
C SER A 164 -12.89 -3.77 -9.84
N GLY A 165 -13.77 -2.76 -9.79
CA GLY A 165 -14.12 -1.99 -8.59
C GLY A 165 -13.11 -0.94 -8.15
N LEU A 166 -12.02 -0.74 -8.93
CA LEU A 166 -11.00 0.26 -8.66
C LEU A 166 -10.99 1.38 -9.71
N CYS A 167 -10.70 2.60 -9.26
CA CYS A 167 -10.62 3.78 -10.09
C CYS A 167 -9.21 4.02 -10.62
N VAL A 168 -9.07 4.04 -11.94
CA VAL A 168 -7.80 4.25 -12.65
C VAL A 168 -7.79 5.67 -13.21
N ASN A 169 -6.71 6.42 -12.95
CA ASN A 169 -6.50 7.70 -13.62
C ASN A 169 -6.21 7.44 -15.11
N ALA A 170 -7.07 7.95 -15.99
CA ALA A 170 -7.00 7.73 -17.43
C ALA A 170 -6.36 8.91 -18.17
N ALA A 171 -5.87 9.92 -17.46
CA ALA A 171 -5.07 10.97 -18.05
C ALA A 171 -3.77 10.34 -18.58
N ARG A 172 -3.58 10.40 -19.89
CA ARG A 172 -2.37 9.90 -20.56
C ARG A 172 -1.13 10.54 -19.90
N PRO A 173 -0.12 9.75 -19.49
CA PRO A 173 1.21 10.32 -19.25
C PRO A 173 1.63 11.02 -20.54
N THR A 174 1.94 12.31 -20.49
CA THR A 174 2.60 13.00 -21.60
C THR A 174 3.92 12.28 -21.87
N ALA A 175 3.94 11.48 -22.94
CA ALA A 175 5.07 10.86 -23.62
C ALA A 175 6.33 10.58 -22.76
N GLU A 176 6.59 9.30 -22.56
CA GLU A 176 7.94 8.76 -22.41
C GLU A 176 8.91 9.51 -23.36
N GLY A 177 9.91 10.16 -22.79
CA GLY A 177 11.08 10.61 -23.56
C GLY A 177 11.82 9.38 -24.10
N PRO A 178 12.36 9.42 -25.33
CA PRO A 178 12.88 8.22 -25.98
C PRO A 178 14.19 7.74 -25.33
N LEU A 179 14.33 6.41 -25.40
CA LEU A 179 15.45 5.52 -25.11
C LEU A 179 16.87 6.13 -25.22
#